data_AF-A0A9W4DL00-F1
#
_entry.id   AF-A0A9W4DL00-F1
#
_cell.length_a   1.000
_cell.length_b   1.000
_cell.length_c   1.000
_cell.angle_alpha   90.00
_cell.angle_beta   90.00
_cell.angle_gamma   90.00
#
_symmetry.space_group_name_H-M   'P 1'
#
loop_
_entity.id
_entity.type
_entity.pdbx_description
1 polymer ?
#
loop_
_entity_poly.entity_id
_entity_poly.type
_entity_poly.pdbx_seq_one_letter_code
_entity_poly.pdbx_strand_id
1 'polypeptide(L)'
;MATVFLLVCAILGLYSLAASARNGSLHLVVPSTSGYLCDEIFFNTIFLKGEAEKAYKRFTHQSFQKAFPALFEDLYLFNKYNEILLAWPILFPWASYDDEPNADYRLIIDSNGEVIGMVTVIYPKEKSNQLEFRKCKPTHSFNGGDDDTSRLQAKQLEETYPLAGYLCDGAFLNKRSFSYTIGYLEKSKTSSKSISAYEKKISKYSGNEFSGDNLLGFPLRNLDSNNNPNGPIKTHRIIFHRNKDGSILVKGIVSKDKSQKDDGQICPSLWDLSSLSQISPDVSSPISRKMALVNNDGTFTCAKQELNISTILLQVPFSLHQAQISVEASDEKYPILQSGNLWLWPVIFPESYLRRSTHVFAIGCDLKFQVVGLFYTRNTRVKNPIFKQCLNT
;
A
#
# COMPACT_ATOMS: atom_id res chain seq x y z
N MET A 1 35.30 -49.20 12.86
CA MET A 1 35.77 -48.36 11.73
C MET A 1 34.86 -48.43 10.49
N ALA A 2 34.31 -49.60 10.12
CA ALA A 2 33.40 -49.73 8.96
C ALA A 2 32.07 -48.94 9.07
N THR A 3 31.53 -48.78 10.28
CA THR A 3 30.26 -48.05 10.53
C THR A 3 30.37 -46.54 10.38
N VAL A 4 31.53 -45.95 10.70
CA VAL A 4 31.78 -44.51 10.52
C VAL A 4 31.93 -44.17 9.03
N PHE A 5 32.55 -45.06 8.26
CA PHE A 5 32.74 -44.87 6.82
C PHE A 5 31.42 -44.89 6.04
N LEU A 6 30.50 -45.80 6.41
CA LEU A 6 29.16 -45.86 5.82
C LEU A 6 28.32 -44.62 6.14
N LEU A 7 28.46 -44.07 7.34
CA LEU A 7 27.76 -42.85 7.74
C LEU A 7 28.24 -41.63 6.93
N VAL A 8 29.56 -41.51 6.73
CA VAL A 8 30.16 -40.42 5.94
C VAL A 8 29.77 -40.51 4.47
N CYS A 9 29.72 -41.71 3.89
CA CYS A 9 29.23 -41.90 2.52
C CYS A 9 27.74 -41.58 2.35
N ALA A 10 26.90 -41.92 3.33
CA ALA A 10 25.48 -41.57 3.31
C ALA A 10 25.26 -40.05 3.42
N ILE A 11 26.03 -39.37 4.26
CA ILE A 11 25.98 -37.90 4.41
C ILE A 11 26.46 -37.22 3.13
N LEU A 12 27.55 -37.68 2.51
CA LEU A 12 28.05 -37.15 1.24
C LEU A 12 27.09 -37.43 0.08
N GLY A 13 26.42 -38.58 0.06
CA GLY A 13 25.36 -38.90 -0.90
C GLY A 13 24.16 -37.97 -0.77
N LEU A 14 23.69 -37.71 0.46
CA LEU A 14 22.64 -36.74 0.75
C LEU A 14 23.05 -35.31 0.40
N TYR A 15 24.29 -34.93 0.64
CA TYR A 15 24.82 -33.61 0.28
C TYR A 15 24.89 -33.43 -1.24
N SER A 16 25.25 -34.49 -1.98
CA SER A 16 25.33 -34.47 -3.45
C SER A 16 23.94 -34.44 -4.10
N LEU A 17 22.95 -35.13 -3.51
CA LEU A 17 21.54 -35.04 -3.90
C LEU A 17 20.97 -33.65 -3.60
N ALA A 18 21.29 -33.05 -2.44
CA ALA A 18 20.88 -31.69 -2.09
C ALA A 18 21.58 -30.62 -2.95
N ALA A 19 22.83 -30.85 -3.35
CA ALA A 19 23.57 -29.96 -4.25
C ALA A 19 23.06 -30.08 -5.71
N SER A 20 22.66 -31.27 -6.14
CA SER A 20 22.02 -31.49 -7.45
C SER A 20 20.62 -30.88 -7.54
N ALA A 21 19.91 -30.73 -6.42
CA ALA A 21 18.61 -30.05 -6.38
C ALA A 21 18.72 -28.51 -6.46
N ARG A 22 19.91 -27.93 -6.27
CA ARG A 22 20.11 -26.46 -6.35
C ARG A 22 20.23 -25.91 -7.78
N ASN A 23 20.51 -26.74 -8.78
CA ASN A 23 20.67 -26.27 -10.16
C ASN A 23 19.37 -26.23 -10.99
N GLY A 24 18.22 -26.49 -10.36
CA GLY A 24 16.89 -26.37 -10.97
C GLY A 24 15.95 -25.40 -10.25
N SER A 25 16.45 -24.59 -9.31
CA SER A 25 15.61 -23.56 -8.67
C SER A 25 15.46 -22.41 -9.66
N LEU A 26 14.33 -22.40 -10.39
CA LEU A 26 13.79 -21.23 -11.04
C LEU A 26 13.87 -20.09 -10.01
N HIS A 27 14.71 -19.08 -10.25
CA HIS A 27 14.78 -17.90 -9.39
C HIS A 27 13.38 -17.30 -9.39
N LEU A 28 12.60 -17.53 -8.33
CA LEU A 28 11.30 -16.92 -8.16
C LEU A 28 11.55 -15.42 -7.99
N VAL A 29 11.44 -14.67 -9.08
CA VAL A 29 11.53 -13.21 -9.04
C VAL A 29 10.30 -12.74 -8.28
N VAL A 30 10.50 -12.35 -7.02
CA VAL A 30 9.43 -11.73 -6.23
C VAL A 30 9.09 -10.41 -6.91
N PRO A 31 7.88 -10.24 -7.47
CA PRO A 31 7.53 -9.03 -8.19
C PRO A 31 7.51 -7.85 -7.22
N SER A 32 7.95 -6.69 -7.71
CA SER A 32 7.90 -5.44 -6.93
C SER A 32 6.48 -4.89 -6.88
N THR A 33 6.13 -4.21 -5.77
CA THR A 33 4.82 -3.57 -5.65
C THR A 33 4.76 -2.29 -6.49
N SER A 34 3.89 -2.28 -7.49
CA SER A 34 3.66 -1.12 -8.38
C SER A 34 2.61 -0.16 -7.82
N GLY A 35 1.79 -0.61 -6.87
CA GLY A 35 0.81 0.22 -6.17
C GLY A 35 -0.12 -0.59 -5.28
N TYR A 36 -1.12 0.10 -4.73
CA TYR A 36 -2.12 -0.48 -3.83
C TYR A 36 -3.52 -0.29 -4.39
N LEU A 37 -4.32 -1.36 -4.37
CA LEU A 37 -5.73 -1.34 -4.76
C LEU A 37 -6.60 -1.27 -3.50
N CYS A 38 -7.23 -0.12 -3.29
CA CYS A 38 -8.21 0.11 -2.23
C CYS A 38 -9.61 0.12 -2.86
N ASP A 39 -10.44 -0.87 -2.56
CA ASP A 39 -11.74 -1.09 -3.20
C ASP A 39 -11.63 -1.14 -4.74
N GLU A 40 -12.01 -0.06 -5.44
CA GLU A 40 -11.92 0.07 -6.91
C GLU A 40 -10.91 1.15 -7.35
N ILE A 41 -10.12 1.69 -6.42
CA ILE A 41 -9.17 2.77 -6.67
C ILE A 41 -7.75 2.24 -6.56
N PHE A 42 -6.97 2.45 -7.62
CA PHE A 42 -5.56 2.08 -7.65
C PHE A 42 -4.68 3.31 -7.37
N PHE A 43 -3.80 3.18 -6.38
CA PHE A 43 -2.79 4.18 -6.03
C PHE A 43 -1.41 3.68 -6.44
N ASN A 44 -0.79 4.34 -7.41
CA ASN A 44 0.54 3.95 -7.91
C ASN A 44 1.65 4.34 -6.92
N THR A 45 2.72 3.53 -6.88
CA THR A 45 3.84 3.73 -5.93
C THR A 45 4.58 5.05 -6.15
N ILE A 46 4.64 5.60 -7.37
CA ILE A 46 5.33 6.89 -7.63
C ILE A 46 4.62 8.03 -6.91
N PHE A 47 3.29 8.10 -7.04
CA PHE A 47 2.45 9.04 -6.33
C PHE A 47 2.59 8.88 -4.81
N LEU A 48 2.53 7.63 -4.32
CA LEU A 48 2.61 7.35 -2.88
C LEU A 48 3.98 7.69 -2.28
N LYS A 49 5.07 7.53 -3.03
CA LYS A 49 6.40 8.00 -2.59
C LYS A 49 6.44 9.51 -2.43
N GLY A 50 5.85 10.25 -3.37
CA GLY A 50 5.73 11.71 -3.24
C GLY A 50 4.89 12.14 -2.03
N GLU A 51 3.82 11.42 -1.70
CA GLU A 51 3.03 11.67 -0.48
C GLU A 51 3.78 11.25 0.79
N ALA A 52 4.54 10.16 0.76
CA ALA A 52 5.40 9.72 1.85
C ALA A 52 6.47 10.77 2.20
N GLU A 53 7.11 11.36 1.19
CA GLU A 53 8.09 12.44 1.38
C GLU A 53 7.46 13.66 2.07
N LYS A 54 6.24 14.04 1.69
CA LYS A 54 5.51 15.15 2.35
C LYS A 54 5.22 14.83 3.81
N ALA A 55 4.71 13.63 4.08
CA ALA A 55 4.42 13.15 5.43
C ALA A 55 5.68 13.10 6.29
N TYR A 56 6.76 12.53 5.76
CA TYR A 56 8.04 12.39 6.45
C TYR A 56 8.70 13.75 6.71
N LYS A 57 8.65 14.67 5.74
CA LYS A 57 9.08 16.06 5.95
C LYS A 57 8.30 16.69 7.11
N ARG A 58 6.99 16.48 7.19
CA ARG A 58 6.17 17.02 8.27
C ARG A 58 6.44 16.37 9.63
N PHE A 59 6.80 15.09 9.66
CA PHE A 59 7.22 14.37 10.87
C PHE A 59 8.55 14.91 11.42
N THR A 60 9.49 15.24 10.54
CA THR A 60 10.86 15.62 10.91
C THR A 60 11.10 17.12 11.05
N HIS A 61 10.23 17.97 10.47
CA HIS A 61 10.40 19.43 10.50
C HIS A 61 9.51 20.09 11.54
N GLN A 62 10.06 21.13 12.16
CA GLN A 62 9.35 21.99 13.08
C GLN A 62 8.18 22.66 12.35
N SER A 63 6.97 22.34 12.80
CA SER A 63 5.75 22.96 12.32
C SER A 63 4.71 22.96 13.43
N PHE A 64 3.69 23.80 13.29
CA PHE A 64 2.49 23.68 14.11
C PHE A 64 1.94 22.25 13.97
N GLN A 65 1.78 21.56 15.10
CA GLN A 65 1.36 20.17 15.09
C GLN A 65 -0.10 20.11 14.65
N LYS A 66 -0.33 19.65 13.41
CA LYS A 66 -1.65 19.31 12.90
C LYS A 66 -2.00 17.87 13.29
N ALA A 67 -3.19 17.43 12.88
CA ALA A 67 -3.63 16.05 13.05
C ALA A 67 -2.78 15.01 12.30
N PHE A 68 -1.94 15.42 11.35
CA PHE A 68 -1.12 14.50 10.56
C PHE A 68 0.33 14.97 10.41
N PRO A 69 1.29 14.05 10.20
CA PRO A 69 1.13 12.60 10.28
C PRO A 69 0.74 12.15 11.69
N ALA A 70 -0.14 11.16 11.77
CA ALA A 70 -0.65 10.61 13.03
C ALA A 70 0.03 9.28 13.34
N LEU A 71 0.13 8.90 14.60
CA LEU A 71 0.61 7.56 14.96
C LEU A 71 -0.40 6.51 14.51
N PHE A 72 0.06 5.51 13.77
CA PHE A 72 -0.75 4.37 13.37
C PHE A 72 -0.59 3.23 14.38
N GLU A 73 -1.59 3.05 15.24
CA GLU A 73 -1.50 2.12 16.38
C GLU A 73 -1.76 0.65 16.02
N ASP A 74 -2.32 0.38 14.85
CA ASP A 74 -2.70 -0.98 14.44
C ASP A 74 -1.52 -1.75 13.84
N LEU A 75 -0.44 -1.88 14.60
CA LEU A 75 0.84 -2.46 14.14
C LEU A 75 0.71 -3.92 13.66
N TYR A 76 -0.26 -4.67 14.20
CA TYR A 76 -0.57 -6.04 13.76
C TYR A 76 -0.99 -6.10 12.30
N LEU A 77 -1.65 -5.06 11.80
CA LEU A 77 -2.12 -4.99 10.42
C LEU A 77 -0.95 -5.12 9.43
N PHE A 78 0.24 -4.69 9.82
CA PHE A 78 1.46 -4.78 8.99
C PHE A 78 2.54 -5.70 9.57
N ASN A 79 2.27 -6.40 10.67
CA ASN A 79 3.25 -7.23 11.38
C ASN A 79 4.54 -6.47 11.78
N LYS A 80 4.41 -5.17 12.11
CA LYS A 80 5.53 -4.28 12.47
C LYS A 80 5.51 -3.91 13.95
N TYR A 81 5.71 -4.91 14.81
CA TYR A 81 5.68 -4.72 16.26
C TYR A 81 6.79 -3.76 16.72
N ASN A 82 6.46 -2.84 17.62
CA ASN A 82 7.40 -1.88 18.22
C ASN A 82 8.04 -0.89 17.22
N GLU A 83 7.51 -0.77 16.01
CA GLU A 83 7.92 0.26 15.05
C GLU A 83 6.96 1.46 15.14
N ILE A 84 7.49 2.66 14.87
CA ILE A 84 6.66 3.85 14.69
C ILE A 84 6.13 3.82 13.26
N LEU A 85 4.84 3.51 13.12
CA LEU A 85 4.12 3.69 11.88
C LEU A 85 3.34 4.99 11.91
N LEU A 86 3.35 5.71 10.79
CA LEU A 86 2.69 6.99 10.62
C LEU A 86 1.59 6.88 9.58
N ALA A 87 0.40 7.37 9.92
CA ALA A 87 -0.72 7.51 8.99
C ALA A 87 -0.73 8.91 8.38
N TRP A 88 -0.90 8.95 7.06
CA TRP A 88 -1.01 10.18 6.26
C TRP A 88 -2.27 10.13 5.40
N PRO A 89 -3.14 11.15 5.43
CA PRO A 89 -4.36 11.16 4.63
C PRO A 89 -4.02 11.35 3.15
N ILE A 90 -4.62 10.53 2.30
CA ILE A 90 -4.51 10.70 0.84
C ILE A 90 -5.75 11.43 0.35
N LEU A 91 -5.55 12.65 -0.15
CA LEU A 91 -6.57 13.49 -0.76
C LEU A 91 -6.48 13.37 -2.28
N PHE A 92 -7.63 13.28 -2.95
CA PHE A 92 -7.66 13.42 -4.40
C PHE A 92 -7.41 14.88 -4.80
N PRO A 93 -6.87 15.16 -6.01
CA PRO A 93 -6.48 16.51 -6.44
C PRO A 93 -7.59 17.58 -6.38
N TRP A 94 -8.86 17.16 -6.36
CA TRP A 94 -10.03 18.04 -6.27
C TRP A 94 -10.55 18.26 -4.83
N ALA A 95 -9.95 17.63 -3.82
CA ALA A 95 -10.31 17.80 -2.42
C ALA A 95 -9.39 18.84 -1.75
N SER A 96 -9.98 19.71 -0.92
CA SER A 96 -9.20 20.70 -0.16
C SER A 96 -8.45 20.02 0.99
N TYR A 97 -7.24 20.51 1.31
CA TYR A 97 -6.50 20.10 2.51
C TYR A 97 -7.20 20.51 3.83
N ASP A 98 -8.24 21.33 3.78
CA ASP A 98 -9.09 21.59 4.96
C ASP A 98 -9.96 20.37 5.35
N ASP A 99 -10.09 19.37 4.45
CA ASP A 99 -10.81 18.11 4.67
C ASP A 99 -9.91 16.94 5.13
N GLU A 100 -8.65 17.22 5.49
CA GLU A 100 -7.64 16.23 5.96
C GLU A 100 -8.16 15.12 6.90
N PRO A 101 -9.04 15.38 7.91
CA PRO A 101 -9.54 14.33 8.82
C PRO A 101 -10.62 13.40 8.22
N ASN A 102 -11.18 13.72 7.05
CA ASN A 102 -12.29 13.00 6.44
C ASN A 102 -11.87 12.20 5.19
N ALA A 103 -10.58 12.14 4.88
CA ALA A 103 -10.11 11.29 3.78
C ALA A 103 -10.44 9.82 4.07
N ASP A 104 -10.91 9.07 3.08
CA ASP A 104 -11.24 7.64 3.23
C ASP A 104 -10.01 6.73 3.24
N TYR A 105 -8.86 7.27 2.82
CA TYR A 105 -7.63 6.50 2.62
C TYR A 105 -6.49 7.05 3.48
N ARG A 106 -5.69 6.15 4.05
CA ARG A 106 -4.44 6.50 4.73
C ARG A 106 -3.28 5.78 4.06
N LEU A 107 -2.25 6.54 3.71
CA LEU A 107 -0.92 6.02 3.45
C LEU A 107 -0.23 5.74 4.78
N ILE A 108 0.34 4.55 4.92
CA ILE A 108 1.10 4.14 6.10
C ILE A 108 2.59 4.14 5.73
N ILE A 109 3.37 4.91 6.46
CA ILE A 109 4.83 4.98 6.31
C ILE A 109 5.51 4.60 7.62
N ASP A 110 6.77 4.17 7.56
CA ASP A 110 7.59 3.99 8.75
C ASP A 110 8.28 5.29 9.18
N SER A 111 9.08 5.21 10.23
CA SER A 111 9.87 6.33 10.75
C SER A 111 11.05 6.74 9.86
N ASN A 112 11.32 6.03 8.75
CA ASN A 112 12.31 6.39 7.74
C ASN A 112 11.66 7.06 6.50
N GLY A 113 10.33 7.14 6.46
CA GLY A 113 9.58 7.65 5.33
C GLY A 113 9.33 6.63 4.23
N GLU A 114 9.57 5.33 4.48
CA GLU A 114 9.30 4.27 3.52
C GLU A 114 7.82 3.89 3.52
N VAL A 115 7.28 3.59 2.33
CA VAL A 115 5.88 3.17 2.18
C VAL A 115 5.71 1.73 2.68
N ILE A 116 4.96 1.57 3.77
CA ILE A 116 4.61 0.27 4.33
C ILE A 116 3.32 -0.27 3.70
N GLY A 117 2.37 0.60 3.40
CA GLY A 117 1.14 0.20 2.74
C GLY A 117 0.06 1.27 2.70
N MET A 118 -1.13 0.87 2.29
CA MET A 118 -2.32 1.71 2.33
C MET A 118 -3.45 1.01 3.07
N VAL A 119 -4.28 1.83 3.71
CA VAL A 119 -5.52 1.35 4.35
C VAL A 119 -6.70 2.24 3.98
N THR A 120 -7.89 1.64 3.98
CA THR A 120 -9.16 2.34 3.90
C THR A 120 -9.74 2.45 5.31
N VAL A 121 -10.26 3.64 5.66
CA VAL A 121 -10.92 3.89 6.94
C VAL A 121 -12.31 3.27 6.93
N ILE A 122 -12.62 2.48 7.94
CA ILE A 122 -13.97 1.96 8.20
C ILE A 122 -14.59 2.85 9.26
N TYR A 123 -15.60 3.64 8.87
CA TYR A 123 -16.34 4.47 9.81
C TYR A 123 -17.42 3.63 10.52
N PRO A 124 -17.31 3.42 11.85
CA PRO A 124 -18.33 2.69 12.59
C PRO A 124 -19.66 3.44 12.56
N LYS A 125 -20.76 2.70 12.48
CA LYS A 125 -22.13 3.26 12.48
C LYS A 125 -22.50 3.93 13.81
N GLU A 126 -21.88 3.49 14.90
CA GLU A 126 -22.03 4.07 16.22
C GLU A 126 -20.90 5.07 16.50
N LYS A 127 -21.13 6.02 17.42
CA LYS A 127 -20.16 7.05 17.84
C LYS A 127 -18.99 6.44 18.64
N SER A 128 -18.27 5.50 18.06
CA SER A 128 -16.96 5.08 18.56
C SER A 128 -15.93 6.13 18.16
N ASN A 129 -15.09 6.53 19.11
CA ASN A 129 -13.95 7.40 18.84
C ASN A 129 -12.76 6.62 18.21
N GLN A 130 -12.91 5.30 18.06
CA GLN A 130 -11.87 4.43 17.53
C GLN A 130 -12.11 4.12 16.05
N LEU A 131 -11.13 4.48 15.22
CA LEU A 131 -11.13 4.15 13.80
C LEU A 131 -10.69 2.69 13.58
N GLU A 132 -11.39 2.03 12.68
CA GLU A 132 -11.04 0.73 12.12
C GLU A 132 -10.48 0.92 10.71
N PHE A 133 -9.59 0.03 10.29
CA PHE A 133 -8.92 0.12 9.01
C PHE A 133 -8.97 -1.22 8.27
N ARG A 134 -9.02 -1.16 6.94
CA ARG A 134 -8.86 -2.31 6.05
C ARG A 134 -7.63 -2.12 5.20
N LYS A 135 -6.77 -3.14 5.10
CA LYS A 135 -5.62 -3.10 4.19
C LYS A 135 -6.07 -3.02 2.74
N CYS A 136 -5.41 -2.16 2.00
CA CYS A 136 -5.46 -2.20 0.55
C CYS A 136 -4.54 -3.30 0.03
N LYS A 137 -4.88 -3.87 -1.11
CA LYS A 137 -4.14 -4.98 -1.70
C LYS A 137 -2.87 -4.46 -2.38
N PRO A 138 -1.68 -4.94 -2.02
CA PRO A 138 -0.48 -4.65 -2.80
C PRO A 138 -0.61 -5.32 -4.17
N THR A 139 -0.21 -4.62 -5.23
CA THR A 139 -0.36 -5.13 -6.59
C THR A 139 0.89 -4.90 -7.42
N HIS A 140 1.14 -5.84 -8.35
CA HIS A 140 2.16 -5.70 -9.38
C HIS A 140 1.49 -5.35 -10.71
N SER A 141 1.94 -4.26 -11.34
CA SER A 141 1.52 -3.86 -12.67
C SER A 141 2.49 -4.41 -13.69
N PHE A 142 1.96 -5.15 -14.66
CA PHE A 142 2.72 -5.71 -15.75
C PHE A 142 2.16 -5.20 -17.08
N ASN A 143 2.98 -4.44 -17.80
CA ASN A 143 2.67 -4.02 -19.16
C ASN A 143 3.09 -5.17 -20.07
N GLY A 144 2.11 -5.95 -20.53
CA GLY A 144 2.39 -7.09 -21.40
C GLY A 144 3.18 -6.68 -22.64
N GLY A 145 4.14 -7.51 -23.02
CA GLY A 145 4.89 -7.45 -24.28
C GLY A 145 4.81 -8.81 -24.97
N ASP A 146 4.98 -8.83 -26.29
CA ASP A 146 4.88 -10.07 -27.06
C ASP A 146 6.23 -10.81 -27.21
N ASP A 147 7.30 -10.28 -26.61
CA ASP A 147 8.59 -10.95 -26.53
C ASP A 147 8.54 -12.16 -25.56
N ASP A 148 9.46 -13.10 -25.76
CA ASP A 148 9.48 -14.36 -25.00
C ASP A 148 9.73 -14.17 -23.50
N THR A 149 10.45 -13.12 -23.11
CA THR A 149 10.74 -12.81 -21.70
C THR A 149 9.48 -12.31 -21.00
N SER A 150 8.77 -11.38 -21.63
CA SER A 150 7.49 -10.85 -21.16
C SER A 150 6.44 -11.96 -21.01
N ARG A 151 6.37 -12.88 -21.97
CA ARG A 151 5.47 -14.04 -21.91
C ARG A 151 5.82 -15.00 -20.78
N LEU A 152 7.11 -15.26 -20.55
CA LEU A 152 7.55 -16.11 -19.44
C LEU A 152 7.20 -15.49 -18.09
N GLN A 153 7.43 -14.19 -17.91
CA GLN A 153 7.08 -13.47 -16.68
C GLN A 153 5.57 -13.46 -16.45
N ALA A 154 4.77 -13.20 -17.48
CA ALA A 154 3.31 -13.25 -17.36
C ALA A 154 2.81 -14.62 -16.90
N LYS A 155 3.38 -15.72 -17.42
CA LYS A 155 3.05 -17.08 -16.98
C LYS A 155 3.42 -17.34 -15.52
N GLN A 156 4.62 -16.92 -15.10
CA GLN A 156 5.06 -17.07 -13.70
C GLN A 156 4.14 -16.31 -12.74
N LEU A 157 3.71 -15.10 -13.13
CA LEU A 157 2.75 -14.31 -12.36
C LEU A 157 1.39 -15.01 -12.29
N GLU A 158 0.90 -15.57 -13.40
CA GLU A 158 -0.38 -16.28 -13.48
C GLU A 158 -0.42 -17.54 -12.62
N GLU A 159 0.68 -18.28 -12.54
CA GLU A 159 0.80 -19.49 -11.71
C GLU A 159 0.83 -19.19 -10.21
N THR A 160 1.31 -18.00 -9.82
CA THR A 160 1.60 -17.68 -8.42
C THR A 160 0.59 -16.70 -7.80
N TYR A 161 0.14 -15.72 -8.57
CA TYR A 161 -0.67 -14.60 -8.08
C TYR A 161 -2.01 -14.53 -8.80
N PRO A 162 -3.12 -14.28 -8.08
CA PRO A 162 -4.38 -14.07 -8.74
C PRO A 162 -4.38 -12.75 -9.51
N LEU A 163 -4.83 -12.77 -10.75
CA LEU A 163 -5.13 -11.55 -11.49
C LEU A 163 -6.21 -10.77 -10.71
N ALA A 164 -5.94 -9.49 -10.43
CA ALA A 164 -6.89 -8.57 -9.81
C ALA A 164 -7.76 -7.91 -10.88
N GLY A 165 -7.15 -7.48 -11.99
CA GLY A 165 -7.82 -6.79 -13.08
C GLY A 165 -6.82 -6.10 -14.01
N TYR A 166 -7.26 -5.00 -14.62
CA TYR A 166 -6.45 -4.21 -15.55
C TYR A 166 -6.49 -2.73 -15.15
N LEU A 167 -5.43 -1.99 -15.45
CA LEU A 167 -5.41 -0.54 -15.31
C LEU A 167 -5.55 0.08 -16.70
N CYS A 168 -6.56 0.91 -16.93
CA CYS A 168 -6.76 1.57 -18.23
C CYS A 168 -7.06 3.04 -18.00
N ASP A 169 -6.31 3.94 -18.64
CA ASP A 169 -6.48 5.40 -18.51
C ASP A 169 -6.53 5.87 -17.04
N GLY A 170 -5.77 5.21 -16.16
CA GLY A 170 -5.75 5.46 -14.72
C GLY A 170 -6.92 4.88 -13.92
N ALA A 171 -7.89 4.23 -14.58
CA ALA A 171 -9.02 3.56 -13.94
C ALA A 171 -8.80 2.05 -13.80
N PHE A 172 -9.18 1.49 -12.66
CA PHE A 172 -9.15 0.05 -12.44
C PHE A 172 -10.36 -0.63 -13.11
N LEU A 173 -10.08 -1.66 -13.90
CA LEU A 173 -11.06 -2.54 -14.49
C LEU A 173 -11.02 -3.90 -13.80
N ASN A 174 -12.08 -4.22 -13.07
CA ASN A 174 -12.20 -5.48 -12.35
C ASN A 174 -12.14 -6.69 -13.30
N LYS A 175 -11.41 -7.74 -12.93
CA LYS A 175 -11.32 -9.00 -13.70
C LYS A 175 -12.68 -9.62 -14.02
N ARG A 176 -13.72 -9.39 -13.21
CA ARG A 176 -15.07 -9.93 -13.46
C ARG A 176 -15.62 -9.48 -14.80
N SER A 177 -15.45 -8.20 -15.14
CA SER A 177 -15.88 -7.63 -16.43
C SER A 177 -15.16 -8.30 -17.60
N PHE A 178 -13.87 -8.60 -17.41
CA PHE A 178 -13.07 -9.36 -18.37
C PHE A 178 -13.58 -10.80 -18.53
N SER A 179 -13.66 -11.58 -17.43
CA SER A 179 -14.13 -12.97 -17.46
C SER A 179 -15.54 -13.10 -18.04
N TYR A 180 -16.44 -12.18 -17.71
CA TYR A 180 -17.79 -12.16 -18.28
C TYR A 180 -17.75 -11.94 -19.80
N THR A 181 -16.92 -11.01 -20.27
CA THR A 181 -16.80 -10.71 -21.69
C THR A 181 -16.21 -11.89 -22.47
N ILE A 182 -15.19 -12.57 -21.92
CA ILE A 182 -14.64 -13.80 -22.52
C ILE A 182 -15.70 -14.91 -22.60
N GLY A 183 -16.39 -15.21 -21.49
CA GLY A 183 -17.45 -16.22 -21.50
C GLY A 183 -18.60 -15.88 -22.45
N TYR A 184 -18.90 -14.60 -22.63
CA TYR A 184 -19.86 -14.12 -23.63
C TYR A 184 -19.35 -14.35 -25.07
N LEU A 185 -18.06 -14.10 -25.32
CA LEU A 185 -17.43 -14.33 -26.62
C LEU A 185 -17.37 -15.82 -27.00
N GLU A 186 -17.23 -16.72 -26.04
CA GLU A 186 -17.20 -18.17 -26.26
C GLU A 186 -18.61 -18.75 -26.48
N LYS A 187 -19.61 -18.30 -25.70
CA LYS A 187 -21.01 -18.75 -25.79
C LYS A 187 -21.72 -18.34 -27.06
N SER A 188 -21.32 -17.27 -27.72
CA SER A 188 -21.95 -16.80 -28.96
C SER A 188 -21.91 -17.83 -30.10
N LYS A 189 -21.11 -18.89 -29.98
CA LYS A 189 -21.08 -20.02 -30.91
C LYS A 189 -22.37 -20.85 -30.96
N THR A 190 -23.15 -20.91 -29.88
CA THR A 190 -24.23 -21.92 -29.73
C THR A 190 -25.63 -21.42 -30.08
N SER A 191 -25.83 -20.13 -30.42
CA SER A 191 -27.17 -19.57 -30.66
C SER A 191 -27.27 -18.77 -31.96
N SER A 192 -27.99 -19.31 -32.95
CA SER A 192 -28.10 -18.74 -34.31
C SER A 192 -28.73 -17.33 -34.37
N LYS A 193 -29.65 -16.98 -33.47
CA LYS A 193 -30.29 -15.65 -33.42
C LYS A 193 -29.41 -14.56 -32.77
N SER A 194 -28.43 -14.95 -31.96
CA SER A 194 -27.51 -14.03 -31.26
C SER A 194 -26.28 -13.64 -32.10
N ILE A 195 -25.94 -14.43 -33.12
CA ILE A 195 -24.69 -14.29 -33.90
C ILE A 195 -24.68 -12.98 -34.70
N SER A 196 -25.80 -12.57 -35.31
CA SER A 196 -25.81 -11.44 -36.27
C SER A 196 -25.61 -10.06 -35.64
N ALA A 197 -26.08 -9.82 -34.41
CA ALA A 197 -25.85 -8.57 -33.68
C ALA A 197 -24.50 -8.56 -32.95
N TYR A 198 -23.96 -9.76 -32.67
CA TYR A 198 -22.70 -10.01 -32.00
C TYR A 198 -21.49 -9.83 -32.93
N GLU A 199 -21.51 -10.45 -34.11
CA GLU A 199 -20.41 -10.37 -35.08
C GLU A 199 -20.19 -8.94 -35.57
N LYS A 200 -21.27 -8.14 -35.68
CA LYS A 200 -21.21 -6.72 -36.01
C LYS A 200 -20.41 -5.87 -35.02
N LYS A 201 -20.19 -6.36 -33.79
CA LYS A 201 -19.41 -5.65 -32.75
C LYS A 201 -17.95 -6.09 -32.69
N ILE A 202 -17.60 -7.19 -33.36
CA ILE A 202 -16.22 -7.59 -33.54
C ILE A 202 -15.65 -6.74 -34.68
N SER A 203 -14.50 -6.10 -34.45
CA SER A 203 -13.76 -5.47 -35.55
C SER A 203 -12.36 -6.04 -35.62
N LYS A 204 -11.75 -5.94 -36.80
CA LYS A 204 -10.31 -6.15 -36.94
C LYS A 204 -9.57 -5.18 -36.02
N TYR A 205 -8.49 -5.66 -35.40
CA TYR A 205 -7.51 -4.86 -34.70
C TYR A 205 -6.35 -4.54 -35.65
N SER A 206 -6.01 -3.26 -35.77
CA SER A 206 -4.92 -2.74 -36.61
C SER A 206 -3.80 -2.07 -35.82
N GLY A 207 -3.86 -2.10 -34.48
CA GLY A 207 -2.78 -1.61 -33.63
C GLY A 207 -1.55 -2.53 -33.65
N ASN A 208 -0.41 -1.98 -33.25
CA ASN A 208 0.91 -2.63 -33.22
C ASN A 208 1.30 -3.14 -31.83
N GLU A 209 0.47 -2.88 -30.80
CA GLU A 209 0.76 -3.25 -29.42
C GLU A 209 0.83 -4.78 -29.17
N PHE A 210 0.15 -5.57 -30.00
CA PHE A 210 0.16 -7.03 -29.91
C PHE A 210 0.57 -7.63 -31.24
N SER A 211 1.51 -8.57 -31.23
CA SER A 211 1.83 -9.33 -32.45
C SER A 211 0.85 -10.48 -32.68
N GLY A 212 0.59 -10.73 -33.95
CA GLY A 212 -0.27 -11.79 -34.44
C GLY A 212 -1.09 -11.34 -35.64
N ASP A 213 -1.34 -12.27 -36.56
CA ASP A 213 -2.17 -12.01 -37.72
C ASP A 213 -3.66 -12.09 -37.35
N ASN A 214 -4.47 -11.27 -38.03
CA ASN A 214 -5.93 -11.27 -37.93
C ASN A 214 -6.47 -11.14 -36.51
N LEU A 215 -5.79 -10.34 -35.67
CA LEU A 215 -6.29 -9.99 -34.35
C LEU A 215 -7.65 -9.27 -34.46
N LEU A 216 -8.52 -9.59 -33.51
CA LEU A 216 -9.88 -9.08 -33.42
C LEU A 216 -10.03 -8.32 -32.11
N GLY A 217 -10.87 -7.30 -32.14
CA GLY A 217 -11.22 -6.50 -30.97
C GLY A 217 -12.72 -6.59 -30.66
N PHE A 218 -13.07 -6.71 -29.38
CA PHE A 218 -14.46 -6.65 -28.93
C PHE A 218 -14.62 -5.70 -27.73
N PRO A 219 -15.66 -4.85 -27.68
CA PRO A 219 -15.87 -3.94 -26.55
C PRO A 219 -16.02 -4.69 -25.23
N LEU A 220 -15.24 -4.28 -24.22
CA LEU A 220 -15.35 -4.83 -22.87
C LEU A 220 -16.74 -4.49 -22.30
N ARG A 221 -17.38 -5.43 -21.60
CA ARG A 221 -18.69 -5.19 -20.97
C ARG A 221 -18.52 -4.76 -19.52
N ASN A 222 -19.30 -3.77 -19.10
CA ASN A 222 -19.38 -3.39 -17.70
C ASN A 222 -20.34 -4.31 -16.94
N LEU A 223 -20.09 -4.51 -15.65
CA LEU A 223 -20.98 -5.20 -14.74
C LEU A 223 -21.44 -4.25 -13.63
N ASP A 224 -22.70 -4.36 -13.20
CA ASP A 224 -23.17 -3.72 -11.99
C ASP A 224 -22.74 -4.50 -10.72
N SER A 225 -23.10 -4.00 -9.55
CA SER A 225 -22.80 -4.64 -8.26
C SER A 225 -23.42 -6.04 -8.10
N ASN A 226 -24.47 -6.34 -8.88
CA ASN A 226 -25.16 -7.63 -8.91
C ASN A 226 -24.63 -8.55 -10.04
N ASN A 227 -23.55 -8.15 -10.71
CA ASN A 227 -22.96 -8.82 -11.87
C ASN A 227 -23.85 -8.86 -13.12
N ASN A 228 -24.79 -7.93 -13.27
CA ASN A 228 -25.57 -7.79 -14.49
C ASN A 228 -24.83 -6.92 -15.51
N PRO A 229 -24.89 -7.23 -16.81
CA PRO A 229 -24.23 -6.46 -17.84
C PRO A 229 -24.88 -5.07 -18.03
N ASN A 230 -24.13 -4.00 -17.76
CA ASN A 230 -24.59 -2.61 -17.92
C ASN A 230 -23.99 -1.95 -19.17
N GLY A 231 -24.07 -2.64 -20.32
CA GLY A 231 -23.56 -2.15 -21.60
C GLY A 231 -22.04 -2.21 -21.76
N PRO A 232 -21.51 -1.72 -22.91
CA PRO A 232 -20.09 -1.73 -23.19
C PRO A 232 -19.36 -0.56 -22.50
N ILE A 233 -18.13 -0.81 -22.05
CA ILE A 233 -17.19 0.23 -21.65
C ILE A 233 -16.63 0.84 -22.94
N LYS A 234 -17.15 2.01 -23.32
CA LYS A 234 -17.06 2.54 -24.70
C LYS A 234 -15.65 2.69 -25.26
N THR A 235 -14.63 2.83 -24.40
CA THR A 235 -13.23 3.06 -24.80
C THR A 235 -12.37 1.79 -24.72
N HIS A 236 -12.82 0.73 -24.06
CA HIS A 236 -11.98 -0.43 -23.75
C HIS A 236 -12.37 -1.65 -24.58
N ARG A 237 -11.35 -2.35 -25.12
CA ARG A 237 -11.56 -3.50 -25.99
C ARG A 237 -10.66 -4.66 -25.58
N ILE A 238 -11.22 -5.86 -25.56
CA ILE A 238 -10.43 -7.09 -25.49
C ILE A 238 -9.89 -7.39 -26.89
N ILE A 239 -8.58 -7.61 -26.98
CA ILE A 239 -7.90 -8.05 -28.20
C ILE A 239 -7.63 -9.55 -28.12
N PHE A 240 -8.00 -10.28 -29.15
CA PHE A 240 -7.88 -11.73 -29.18
C PHE A 240 -7.67 -12.28 -30.59
N HIS A 241 -7.12 -13.48 -30.66
CA HIS A 241 -7.11 -14.33 -31.84
C HIS A 241 -8.19 -15.40 -31.70
N ARG A 242 -8.90 -15.70 -32.79
CA ARG A 242 -9.88 -16.79 -32.83
C ARG A 242 -9.28 -17.96 -33.61
N ASN A 243 -9.05 -19.07 -32.93
CA ASN A 243 -8.54 -20.29 -33.52
C ASN A 243 -9.59 -20.94 -34.43
N LYS A 244 -9.17 -21.93 -35.24
CA LYS A 244 -10.06 -22.65 -36.18
C LYS A 244 -11.15 -23.48 -35.49
N ASP A 245 -10.86 -24.01 -34.30
CA ASP A 245 -11.85 -24.64 -33.40
C ASP A 245 -12.77 -23.60 -32.71
N GLY A 246 -12.52 -22.31 -33.01
CA GLY A 246 -13.16 -21.13 -32.47
C GLY A 246 -12.78 -20.82 -31.02
N SER A 247 -11.83 -21.52 -30.41
CA SER A 247 -11.29 -21.12 -29.10
C SER A 247 -10.67 -19.73 -29.21
N ILE A 248 -10.72 -18.97 -28.12
CA ILE A 248 -10.28 -17.58 -28.08
C ILE A 248 -8.98 -17.52 -27.32
N LEU A 249 -7.91 -17.09 -28.00
CA LEU A 249 -6.66 -16.75 -27.37
C LEU A 249 -6.62 -15.25 -27.13
N VAL A 250 -6.78 -14.86 -25.87
CA VAL A 250 -6.77 -13.45 -25.48
C VAL A 250 -5.33 -12.94 -25.45
N LYS A 251 -5.11 -11.77 -26.06
CA LYS A 251 -3.82 -11.07 -26.05
C LYS A 251 -3.76 -10.01 -24.94
N GLY A 252 -4.87 -9.32 -24.68
CA GLY A 252 -4.96 -8.34 -23.61
C GLY A 252 -6.11 -7.36 -23.80
N ILE A 253 -6.04 -6.22 -23.12
CA ILE A 253 -7.00 -5.12 -23.21
C ILE A 253 -6.29 -3.87 -23.71
N VAL A 254 -6.93 -3.15 -24.63
CA VAL A 254 -6.52 -1.79 -25.01
C VAL A 254 -7.55 -0.77 -24.58
N SER A 255 -7.09 0.43 -24.25
CA SER A 255 -7.95 1.61 -24.16
C SER A 255 -7.74 2.53 -25.35
N LYS A 256 -8.83 2.87 -26.02
CA LYS A 256 -8.86 3.82 -27.12
C LYS A 256 -9.22 5.20 -26.59
N ASP A 257 -8.25 6.10 -26.58
CA ASP A 257 -8.52 7.52 -26.41
C ASP A 257 -9.32 8.03 -27.64
N LYS A 258 -10.37 8.81 -27.40
CA LYS A 258 -11.17 9.45 -28.45
C LYS A 258 -10.35 10.44 -29.29
N SER A 259 -9.22 10.91 -28.77
CA SER A 259 -8.33 11.88 -29.42
C SER A 259 -7.30 11.27 -30.38
N GLN A 260 -6.99 9.97 -30.24
CA GLN A 260 -5.94 9.29 -31.00
C GLN A 260 -6.52 8.48 -32.17
N LYS A 261 -5.83 8.51 -33.32
CA LYS A 261 -6.17 7.71 -34.51
C LYS A 261 -5.76 6.23 -34.38
N ASP A 262 -4.90 5.91 -33.42
CA ASP A 262 -4.40 4.56 -33.18
C ASP A 262 -5.45 3.70 -32.45
N ASP A 263 -5.28 2.38 -32.49
CA ASP A 263 -6.23 1.42 -31.91
C ASP A 263 -6.16 1.27 -30.39
N GLY A 264 -5.47 2.20 -29.71
CA GLY A 264 -5.41 2.33 -28.26
C GLY A 264 -4.12 1.81 -27.65
N GLN A 265 -3.89 2.15 -26.38
CA GLN A 265 -2.72 1.71 -25.60
C GLN A 265 -3.04 0.47 -24.78
N ILE A 266 -2.05 -0.40 -24.54
CA ILE A 266 -2.20 -1.56 -23.67
C ILE A 266 -2.57 -1.12 -22.25
N CYS A 267 -3.61 -1.74 -21.72
CA CYS A 267 -3.91 -1.67 -20.30
C CYS A 267 -3.03 -2.65 -19.52
N PRO A 268 -2.22 -2.19 -18.56
CA PRO A 268 -1.43 -3.08 -17.74
C PRO A 268 -2.30 -4.06 -16.95
N SER A 269 -1.82 -5.30 -16.82
CA SER A 269 -2.44 -6.30 -15.93
C SER A 269 -2.01 -6.05 -14.49
N LEU A 270 -2.94 -6.13 -13.55
CA LEU A 270 -2.67 -5.99 -12.13
C LEU A 270 -2.80 -7.34 -11.43
N TRP A 271 -1.71 -7.78 -10.80
CA TRP A 271 -1.64 -9.03 -10.04
C TRP A 271 -1.70 -8.74 -8.54
N ASP A 272 -2.52 -9.50 -7.81
CA ASP A 272 -2.69 -9.34 -6.36
C ASP A 272 -1.54 -10.02 -5.61
N LEU A 273 -0.70 -9.21 -4.95
CA LEU A 273 0.46 -9.67 -4.20
C LEU A 273 0.14 -9.97 -2.73
N SER A 274 -1.14 -9.97 -2.33
CA SER A 274 -1.51 -10.20 -0.92
C SER A 274 -1.00 -11.55 -0.39
N SER A 275 -0.77 -12.54 -1.25
CA SER A 275 -0.16 -13.83 -0.87
C SER A 275 1.30 -13.72 -0.41
N LEU A 276 2.01 -12.65 -0.78
CA LEU A 276 3.36 -12.36 -0.27
C LEU A 276 3.34 -11.73 1.12
N SER A 277 2.21 -11.15 1.53
CA SER A 277 2.11 -10.59 2.86
C SER A 277 2.13 -11.74 3.86
N GLN A 278 2.99 -11.63 4.87
CA GLN A 278 2.93 -12.52 6.05
C GLN A 278 1.50 -12.54 6.58
N ILE A 279 1.09 -13.65 7.21
CA ILE A 279 -0.25 -13.88 7.79
C ILE A 279 -0.56 -12.75 8.77
N SER A 280 -1.10 -11.67 8.24
CA SER A 280 -1.49 -10.44 8.92
C SER A 280 -2.95 -10.23 8.58
N PRO A 281 -3.75 -9.73 9.52
CA PRO A 281 -5.17 -9.59 9.30
C PRO A 281 -5.43 -8.56 8.19
N ASP A 282 -6.49 -8.77 7.41
CA ASP A 282 -6.92 -7.81 6.38
C ASP A 282 -7.63 -6.58 6.99
N VAL A 283 -8.15 -6.73 8.21
CA VAL A 283 -8.94 -5.72 8.92
C VAL A 283 -8.44 -5.54 10.35
N SER A 284 -8.44 -4.30 10.80
CA SER A 284 -8.20 -3.92 12.19
C SER A 284 -8.98 -4.76 13.19
N SER A 285 -8.33 -5.12 14.30
CA SER A 285 -8.97 -5.75 15.45
C SER A 285 -8.64 -4.96 16.71
N PRO A 286 -9.65 -4.53 17.50
CA PRO A 286 -9.42 -3.86 18.78
C PRO A 286 -8.57 -4.68 19.75
N ILE A 287 -8.71 -6.02 19.72
CA ILE A 287 -7.94 -6.94 20.57
C ILE A 287 -6.47 -6.92 20.17
N SER A 288 -6.17 -7.00 18.88
CA SER A 288 -4.81 -6.94 18.35
C SER A 288 -4.16 -5.60 18.70
N ARG A 289 -4.86 -4.49 18.50
CA ARG A 289 -4.34 -3.15 18.86
C ARG A 289 -3.99 -3.05 20.34
N LYS A 290 -4.84 -3.59 21.23
CA LYS A 290 -4.54 -3.65 22.66
C LYS A 290 -3.29 -4.48 22.93
N MET A 291 -3.17 -5.67 22.31
CA MET A 291 -2.00 -6.56 22.43
C MET A 291 -0.66 -5.90 22.04
N ALA A 292 -0.66 -4.92 21.13
CA ALA A 292 0.57 -4.23 20.69
C ALA A 292 1.07 -3.24 21.75
N LEU A 293 0.17 -2.74 22.59
CA LEU A 293 0.43 -1.67 23.54
C LEU A 293 0.57 -2.18 24.99
N VAL A 294 0.45 -3.49 25.22
CA VAL A 294 0.22 -4.13 26.55
C VAL A 294 1.30 -3.89 27.60
N ASN A 295 2.47 -3.40 27.25
CA ASN A 295 3.53 -3.36 28.25
C ASN A 295 3.40 -2.22 29.28
N ASN A 296 2.48 -1.23 29.13
CA ASN A 296 2.21 -0.20 30.15
C ASN A 296 0.84 0.51 29.95
N ASP A 297 -0.26 -0.13 30.38
CA ASP A 297 -1.67 0.36 30.30
C ASP A 297 -2.00 1.59 31.19
N GLY A 298 -1.04 2.49 31.41
CA GLY A 298 -1.21 3.69 32.24
C GLY A 298 -1.44 4.97 31.44
N THR A 299 -2.04 5.96 32.09
CA THR A 299 -2.10 7.34 31.61
C THR A 299 -1.19 8.24 32.45
N PHE A 300 -0.62 9.26 31.83
CA PHE A 300 0.19 10.28 32.45
C PHE A 300 -0.43 11.65 32.20
N THR A 301 -0.70 12.43 33.25
CA THR A 301 -1.31 13.74 33.09
C THR A 301 -0.24 14.82 32.92
N CYS A 302 -0.30 15.57 31.82
CA CYS A 302 0.51 16.76 31.61
C CYS A 302 -0.28 17.88 30.96
N ALA A 303 -0.09 19.12 31.45
CA ALA A 303 -0.81 20.30 30.94
C ALA A 303 -2.34 20.12 30.95
N LYS A 304 -2.87 19.42 31.97
CA LYS A 304 -4.29 19.03 32.11
C LYS A 304 -4.80 18.10 31.00
N GLN A 305 -3.92 17.35 30.35
CA GLN A 305 -4.26 16.35 29.36
C GLN A 305 -3.74 14.98 29.80
N GLU A 306 -4.58 13.95 29.68
CA GLU A 306 -4.21 12.56 29.93
C GLU A 306 -3.55 11.97 28.69
N LEU A 307 -2.30 11.51 28.85
CA LEU A 307 -1.48 10.97 27.78
C LEU A 307 -1.31 9.46 27.99
N ASN A 308 -1.45 8.68 26.92
CA ASN A 308 -1.19 7.24 26.97
C ASN A 308 0.32 6.96 27.11
N ILE A 309 0.73 6.23 28.16
CA ILE A 309 2.14 5.96 28.43
C ILE A 309 2.76 5.07 27.36
N SER A 310 2.05 4.03 26.89
CA SER A 310 2.53 3.16 25.81
C SER A 310 2.82 3.92 24.52
N THR A 311 1.99 4.91 24.16
CA THR A 311 2.22 5.80 23.02
C THR A 311 3.54 6.59 23.16
N ILE A 312 3.83 7.09 24.37
CA ILE A 312 5.07 7.83 24.64
C ILE A 312 6.26 6.88 24.58
N LEU A 313 6.18 5.74 25.26
CA LEU A 313 7.29 4.78 25.36
C LEU A 313 7.69 4.18 24.01
N LEU A 314 6.74 3.96 23.10
CA LEU A 314 7.02 3.52 21.72
C LEU A 314 8.00 4.46 21.00
N GLN A 315 7.94 5.76 21.31
CA GLN A 315 8.73 6.79 20.63
C GLN A 315 10.07 7.09 21.30
N VAL A 316 10.29 6.61 22.53
CA VAL A 316 11.52 6.86 23.30
C VAL A 316 12.78 6.38 22.55
N PRO A 317 12.88 5.11 22.09
CA PRO A 317 14.09 4.65 21.39
C PRO A 317 14.42 5.47 20.14
N PHE A 318 13.39 5.81 19.36
CA PHE A 318 13.55 6.63 18.17
C PHE A 318 14.01 8.05 18.52
N SER A 319 13.40 8.69 19.52
CA SER A 319 13.79 10.04 19.96
C SER A 319 15.24 10.10 20.43
N LEU A 320 15.70 9.07 21.14
CA LEU A 320 17.09 8.93 21.58
C LEU A 320 18.04 8.80 20.39
N HIS A 321 17.70 7.95 19.43
CA HIS A 321 18.49 7.79 18.22
C HIS A 321 18.58 9.09 17.41
N GLN A 322 17.47 9.80 17.24
CA GLN A 322 17.46 11.09 16.55
C GLN A 322 18.31 12.14 17.26
N ALA A 323 18.27 12.20 18.59
CA ALA A 323 19.15 13.07 19.37
C ALA A 323 20.64 12.71 19.17
N GLN A 324 20.98 11.42 19.14
CA GLN A 324 22.37 10.95 18.96
C GLN A 324 22.97 11.30 17.59
N ILE A 325 22.17 11.21 16.53
CA ILE A 325 22.64 11.51 15.16
C ILE A 325 22.59 13.00 14.83
N SER A 326 21.97 13.82 15.68
CA SER A 326 21.89 15.27 15.50
C SER A 326 23.19 15.92 15.95
N VAL A 327 24.05 16.23 14.98
CA VAL A 327 25.37 16.85 15.23
C VAL A 327 25.25 18.33 15.61
N GLU A 328 24.23 19.02 15.10
CA GLU A 328 24.01 20.45 15.33
C GLU A 328 22.53 20.76 15.55
N ALA A 329 22.26 21.84 16.29
CA ALA A 329 20.90 22.32 16.46
C ALA A 329 20.35 22.83 15.13
N SER A 330 19.12 22.42 14.78
CA SER A 330 18.42 22.91 13.60
C SER A 330 17.30 23.86 14.01
N ASP A 331 17.23 25.02 13.35
CA ASP A 331 16.09 25.94 13.47
C ASP A 331 14.85 25.50 12.68
N GLU A 332 14.96 24.40 11.93
CA GLU A 332 13.89 23.92 11.06
C GLU A 332 13.49 22.47 11.30
N LYS A 333 14.37 21.65 11.87
CA LYS A 333 14.16 20.21 12.08
C LYS A 333 14.14 19.85 13.55
N TYR A 334 13.51 18.73 13.84
CA TYR A 334 13.63 18.03 15.10
C TYR A 334 14.87 17.12 15.08
N PRO A 335 15.40 16.77 16.27
CA PRO A 335 15.07 17.32 17.58
C PRO A 335 15.53 18.78 17.71
N ILE A 336 14.83 19.57 18.52
CA ILE A 336 15.26 20.93 18.87
C ILE A 336 16.23 20.90 20.04
N LEU A 337 17.22 21.78 20.05
CA LEU A 337 18.12 21.98 21.19
C LEU A 337 17.66 23.19 22.00
N GLN A 338 17.02 22.95 23.14
CA GLN A 338 16.63 24.01 24.05
C GLN A 338 17.74 24.28 25.06
N SER A 339 18.06 25.57 25.26
CA SER A 339 19.00 26.05 26.28
C SER A 339 20.42 25.43 26.20
N GLY A 340 20.79 24.87 25.05
CA GLY A 340 22.11 24.27 24.80
C GLY A 340 22.36 22.94 25.51
N ASN A 341 21.38 22.36 26.20
CA ASN A 341 21.59 21.12 26.98
C ASN A 341 20.43 20.12 26.94
N LEU A 342 19.35 20.42 26.22
CA LEU A 342 18.13 19.61 26.20
C LEU A 342 17.65 19.40 24.76
N TRP A 343 17.79 18.18 24.26
CA TRP A 343 17.21 17.74 22.99
C TRP A 343 15.74 17.39 23.17
N LEU A 344 14.87 17.88 22.29
CA LEU A 344 13.43 17.64 22.38
C LEU A 344 12.90 17.09 21.05
N TRP A 345 12.29 15.91 21.12
CA TRP A 345 11.60 15.26 20.02
C TRP A 345 10.08 15.28 20.25
N PRO A 346 9.26 15.73 19.29
CA PRO A 346 7.81 15.82 19.48
C PRO A 346 7.18 14.44 19.59
N VAL A 347 6.23 14.29 20.50
CA VAL A 347 5.40 13.09 20.60
C VAL A 347 4.29 13.17 19.56
N ILE A 348 4.23 12.17 18.70
CA ILE A 348 3.16 12.00 17.72
C ILE A 348 2.06 11.13 18.34
N PHE A 349 0.83 11.62 18.27
CA PHE A 349 -0.33 10.92 18.83
C PHE A 349 -1.18 10.26 17.74
N PRO A 350 -2.03 9.29 18.11
CA PRO A 350 -2.98 8.69 17.19
C PRO A 350 -4.00 9.70 16.65
N GLU A 351 -4.56 9.41 15.48
CA GLU A 351 -5.54 10.29 14.81
C GLU A 351 -6.75 10.62 15.70
N SER A 352 -7.20 9.67 16.51
CA SER A 352 -8.30 9.82 17.46
C SER A 352 -8.04 10.87 18.56
N TYR A 353 -6.77 11.10 18.91
CA TYR A 353 -6.35 12.03 19.97
C TYR A 353 -6.29 13.48 19.47
N LEU A 354 -6.04 13.68 18.17
CA LEU A 354 -5.56 14.95 17.62
C LEU A 354 -6.65 15.98 17.31
N ARG A 355 -7.93 15.68 17.50
CA ARG A 355 -9.00 16.64 17.16
C ARG A 355 -8.99 17.92 18.02
N ARG A 356 -8.29 18.00 19.17
CA ARG A 356 -8.44 19.12 20.13
C ARG A 356 -7.23 19.52 21.00
N SER A 357 -6.01 19.05 20.78
CA SER A 357 -4.91 19.44 21.67
C SER A 357 -4.42 20.87 21.42
N THR A 358 -4.49 21.72 22.45
CA THR A 358 -3.88 23.06 22.47
C THR A 358 -2.39 23.03 22.78
N HIS A 359 -1.82 21.84 23.02
CA HIS A 359 -0.43 21.64 23.43
C HIS A 359 0.29 20.64 22.53
N VAL A 360 1.59 20.87 22.34
CA VAL A 360 2.54 19.93 21.77
C VAL A 360 3.34 19.34 22.92
N PHE A 361 3.57 18.04 22.90
CA PHE A 361 4.40 17.34 23.87
C PHE A 361 5.69 16.88 23.22
N ALA A 362 6.76 16.80 24.00
CA ALA A 362 8.06 16.34 23.52
C ALA A 362 8.77 15.49 24.58
N ILE A 363 9.46 14.45 24.13
CA ILE A 363 10.39 13.67 24.94
C ILE A 363 11.70 14.47 25.00
N GLY A 364 12.17 14.75 26.21
CA GLY A 364 13.42 15.46 26.45
C GLY A 364 14.56 14.52 26.79
N CYS A 365 15.70 14.74 26.14
CA CYS A 365 16.95 14.02 26.36
C CYS A 365 18.09 14.99 26.69
N ASP A 366 18.96 14.64 27.62
CA ASP A 366 20.15 15.44 27.91
C ASP A 366 21.26 15.22 26.85
N LEU A 367 22.38 15.93 26.99
CA LEU A 367 23.55 15.79 26.11
C LEU A 367 24.28 14.43 26.23
N LYS A 368 23.96 13.64 27.25
CA LYS A 368 24.43 12.26 27.41
C LYS A 368 23.44 11.26 26.81
N PHE A 369 22.41 11.74 26.13
CA PHE A 369 21.34 10.96 25.52
C PHE A 369 20.61 10.09 26.55
N GLN A 370 20.34 10.65 27.73
CA GLN A 370 19.44 10.08 28.72
C GLN A 370 18.10 10.81 28.69
N VAL A 371 17.00 10.05 28.73
CA VAL A 371 15.65 10.63 28.84
C VAL A 371 15.51 11.30 30.19
N VAL A 372 15.28 12.62 30.20
CA VAL A 372 15.13 13.42 31.43
C VAL A 372 13.68 13.75 31.77
N GLY A 373 12.76 13.56 30.83
CA GLY A 373 11.33 13.67 31.10
C GLY A 373 10.48 14.04 29.89
N LEU A 374 9.20 14.26 30.16
CA LEU A 374 8.25 14.78 29.18
C LEU A 374 8.13 16.30 29.34
N PHE A 375 7.97 16.99 28.21
CA PHE A 375 7.83 18.43 28.16
C PHE A 375 6.62 18.82 27.31
N TYR A 376 6.12 20.03 27.49
CA TYR A 376 5.01 20.55 26.71
C TYR A 376 5.17 22.05 26.40
N THR A 377 4.51 22.49 25.33
CA THR A 377 4.36 23.90 24.99
C THR A 377 3.00 24.13 24.33
N ARG A 378 2.59 25.39 24.17
CA ARG A 378 1.37 25.70 23.41
C ARG A 378 1.59 25.40 21.94
N ASN A 379 0.63 24.73 21.32
CA ASN A 379 0.66 24.47 19.89
C ASN A 379 0.46 25.80 19.15
N THR A 380 1.54 26.37 18.65
CA THR A 380 1.55 27.65 17.94
C THR A 380 2.43 27.51 16.69
N ARG A 381 2.35 28.48 15.77
CA ARG A 381 3.18 28.48 14.54
C ARG A 381 4.63 28.95 14.78
N VAL A 382 5.01 29.20 16.03
CA VAL A 382 6.33 29.72 16.40
C VAL A 382 7.37 28.60 16.26
N LYS A 383 8.45 28.87 15.51
CA LYS A 383 9.63 27.99 15.42
C LYS A 383 10.41 28.03 16.75
N ASN A 384 11.08 26.93 17.10
CA ASN A 384 11.82 26.76 18.36
C ASN A 384 11.01 27.19 19.61
N PRO A 385 9.80 26.66 19.83
CA PRO A 385 8.99 27.06 20.97
C PRO A 385 9.66 26.60 22.28
N ILE A 386 9.49 27.38 23.34
CA ILE A 386 10.02 27.04 24.66
C ILE A 386 9.11 26.00 25.30
N PHE A 387 9.67 24.84 25.60
CA PHE A 387 9.05 23.72 26.26
C PHE A 387 9.24 23.79 27.78
N LYS A 388 8.17 23.52 28.52
CA LYS A 388 8.15 23.41 29.98
C LYS A 388 8.07 21.95 30.38
N GLN A 389 8.76 21.58 31.44
CA GLN A 389 8.72 20.21 31.94
C GLN A 389 7.32 19.87 32.46
N CYS A 390 6.84 18.67 32.13
CA CYS A 390 5.68 18.07 32.79
C CYS A 390 6.09 17.68 34.21
N LEU A 391 5.45 18.28 35.21
CA LEU A 391 5.63 17.90 36.61
C LEU A 391 4.58 16.83 36.96
N ASN A 392 4.96 15.80 37.72
CA ASN A 392 4.01 14.86 38.31
C ASN A 392 3.07 15.67 39.23
N THR A 393 1.83 15.91 38.78
CA THR A 393 0.75 16.45 39.62
C THR A 393 -0.38 15.46 39.70
#